data_AF-A0A7L4GVG1-F1
#
_entry.id   AF-A0A7L4GVG1-F1
#
_cell.length_a   1.000
_cell.length_b   1.000
_cell.length_c   1.000
_cell.angle_alpha   90.00
_cell.angle_beta   90.00
_cell.angle_gamma   90.00
#
_symmetry.space_group_name_H-M   'P 1'
#
loop_
_entity.id
_entity.type
_entity.pdbx_description
1 polymer ?
#
loop_
_entity_poly.entity_id
_entity_poly.type
_entity_poly.pdbx_seq_one_letter_code
_entity_poly.pdbx_strand_id
1 'polypeptide(L)'
;ALIAIGRYSMTIETVDVGWCKEITDHGATQIAQSSKSLRYLGLMRCDQVNEATVEQLVQQYPHITFSTVLQDCKRTLERAYQMGWTPNVSTVS
;
A
#
# COMPACT_ATOMS: atom_id res chain seq x y z
N ALA A 1 -13.83 9.58 -3.38
CA ALA A 1 -12.90 9.69 -4.53
C ALA A 1 -12.43 8.33 -5.03
N LEU A 2 -11.76 7.50 -4.22
CA LEU A 2 -11.19 6.21 -4.64
C LEU A 2 -12.21 5.28 -5.34
N ILE A 3 -13.41 5.14 -4.78
CA ILE A 3 -14.49 4.33 -5.38
C ILE A 3 -14.84 4.81 -6.81
N ALA A 4 -14.95 6.12 -7.00
CA ALA A 4 -15.28 6.70 -8.30
C ALA A 4 -14.15 6.47 -9.32
N ILE A 5 -12.89 6.63 -8.89
CA ILE A 5 -11.73 6.34 -9.75
C ILE A 5 -11.76 4.88 -10.18
N GLY A 6 -11.92 3.95 -9.23
CA GLY A 6 -11.95 2.52 -9.54
C GLY A 6 -13.10 2.10 -10.44
N ARG A 7 -14.26 2.76 -10.33
CA ARG A 7 -15.44 2.43 -11.14
C ARG A 7 -15.42 3.03 -12.54
N TYR A 8 -14.94 4.27 -12.68
CA TYR A 8 -15.14 5.04 -13.90
C TYR A 8 -13.86 5.27 -14.70
N SER A 9 -12.69 5.20 -14.06
CA SER A 9 -11.43 5.31 -14.78
C SER A 9 -10.98 3.97 -15.31
N MET A 10 -10.73 3.92 -16.61
CA MET A 10 -10.19 2.75 -17.30
C MET A 10 -8.70 2.88 -17.60
N THR A 11 -8.08 4.00 -17.23
CA THR A 11 -6.70 4.35 -17.65
C THR A 11 -5.80 4.80 -16.51
N ILE A 12 -6.33 5.16 -15.35
CA ILE A 12 -5.48 5.61 -14.23
C ILE A 12 -4.75 4.43 -13.61
N GLU A 13 -3.43 4.44 -13.75
CA GLU A 13 -2.56 3.39 -13.20
C GLU A 13 -1.99 3.76 -11.82
N THR A 14 -1.86 5.05 -11.53
CA THR A 14 -1.25 5.56 -10.28
C THR A 14 -2.21 6.48 -9.57
N VAL A 15 -2.53 6.16 -8.32
CA VAL A 15 -3.30 7.02 -7.43
C VAL A 15 -2.53 7.18 -6.14
N ASP A 16 -2.23 8.41 -5.75
CA ASP A 16 -1.64 8.72 -4.44
C ASP A 16 -2.61 9.61 -3.67
N VAL A 17 -3.04 9.11 -2.51
CA VAL A 17 -3.91 9.82 -1.57
C VAL A 17 -3.26 9.92 -0.20
N GLY A 18 -1.93 9.95 -0.14
CA GLY A 18 -1.19 10.11 1.10
C GLY A 18 -1.69 11.31 1.92
N TRP A 19 -1.68 11.15 3.25
CA TRP A 19 -2.12 12.13 4.26
C TRP A 19 -3.61 12.52 4.18
N CYS A 20 -4.42 11.84 3.36
CA CYS A 20 -5.85 12.08 3.30
C CYS A 20 -6.56 11.35 4.45
N LYS A 21 -7.09 12.12 5.40
CA LYS A 21 -7.66 11.60 6.68
C LYS A 21 -8.95 10.78 6.54
N GLU A 22 -9.66 10.95 5.43
CA GLU A 22 -10.97 10.34 5.16
C GLU A 22 -10.85 9.06 4.31
N ILE A 23 -9.63 8.60 4.00
CA ILE A 23 -9.41 7.36 3.28
C ILE A 23 -9.51 6.19 4.26
N THR A 24 -10.36 5.23 3.94
CA THR A 24 -10.68 4.06 4.78
C THR A 24 -10.37 2.75 4.06
N ASP A 25 -10.34 1.66 4.82
CA ASP A 25 -10.25 0.28 4.31
C ASP A 25 -11.23 0.01 3.17
N HIS A 26 -12.47 0.48 3.31
CA HIS A 26 -13.51 0.32 2.29
C HIS A 26 -13.13 1.02 0.99
N GLY A 27 -12.63 2.25 1.08
CA GLY A 27 -12.19 3.02 -0.10
C GLY A 27 -11.02 2.36 -0.84
N ALA A 28 -10.00 1.92 -0.10
CA ALA A 28 -8.83 1.23 -0.64
C ALA A 28 -9.20 -0.12 -1.27
N THR A 29 -10.07 -0.89 -0.62
CA THR A 29 -10.55 -2.18 -1.12
C THR A 29 -11.35 -2.01 -2.41
N GLN A 30 -12.28 -1.04 -2.46
CA GLN A 30 -13.14 -0.83 -3.62
C GLN A 30 -12.36 -0.38 -4.87
N ILE A 31 -11.34 0.47 -4.72
CA ILE A 31 -10.52 0.88 -5.88
C ILE A 31 -9.66 -0.27 -6.39
N ALA A 32 -9.07 -1.09 -5.50
CA ALA A 32 -8.30 -2.27 -5.89
C ALA A 32 -9.16 -3.33 -6.59
N GLN A 33 -10.40 -3.51 -6.14
CA GLN A 33 -11.37 -4.44 -6.73
C GLN A 33 -11.91 -3.99 -8.09
N SER A 34 -12.21 -2.70 -8.22
CA SER A 34 -12.98 -2.20 -9.38
C SER A 34 -12.08 -1.73 -10.52
N SER A 35 -10.88 -1.21 -10.21
CA SER A 35 -9.99 -0.65 -11.22
C SER A 35 -9.34 -1.75 -12.07
N LYS A 36 -9.34 -1.58 -13.39
CA LYS A 36 -8.70 -2.52 -14.33
C LYS A 36 -7.26 -2.12 -14.68
N SER A 37 -6.91 -0.86 -14.47
CA SER A 37 -5.62 -0.29 -14.85
C SER A 37 -4.73 0.05 -13.66
N LEU A 38 -5.24 0.07 -12.42
CA LEU A 38 -4.43 0.43 -11.25
C LEU A 38 -3.20 -0.48 -11.12
N ARG A 39 -2.05 0.14 -10.85
CA ARG A 39 -0.74 -0.48 -10.60
C ARG A 39 -0.09 0.06 -9.34
N TYR A 40 -0.43 1.27 -8.91
CA TYR A 40 0.10 1.87 -7.69
C TYR A 40 -1.01 2.58 -6.91
N LEU A 41 -1.06 2.31 -5.60
CA LEU A 41 -1.93 2.99 -4.66
C LEU A 41 -1.12 3.49 -3.44
N GLY A 42 -0.93 4.81 -3.36
CA GLY A 42 -0.30 5.49 -2.24
C GLY A 42 -1.30 5.75 -1.11
N LEU A 43 -1.04 5.17 0.06
CA LEU A 43 -1.87 5.25 1.28
C LEU A 43 -1.03 5.74 2.49
N MET A 44 0.09 6.41 2.22
CA MET A 44 0.98 6.94 3.25
C MET A 44 0.19 7.80 4.25
N ARG A 45 0.25 7.48 5.55
CA ARG A 45 -0.46 8.25 6.60
C ARG A 45 -1.98 8.41 6.38
N CYS A 46 -2.60 7.42 5.75
CA CYS A 46 -4.05 7.26 5.78
C CYS A 46 -4.44 6.49 7.05
N ASP A 47 -4.55 7.19 8.17
CA ASP A 47 -4.64 6.58 9.51
C ASP A 47 -5.92 5.76 9.75
N GLN A 48 -6.94 5.85 8.89
CA GLN A 48 -8.14 4.99 8.91
C GLN A 48 -8.05 3.77 7.97
N VAL A 49 -6.86 3.50 7.41
CA VAL A 49 -6.56 2.27 6.68
C VAL A 49 -5.73 1.36 7.57
N ASN A 50 -6.27 0.19 7.90
CA ASN A 50 -5.63 -0.79 8.74
C ASN A 50 -4.58 -1.58 7.96
N GLU A 51 -3.43 -1.83 8.60
CA GLU A 51 -2.35 -2.60 7.97
C GLU A 51 -2.79 -4.02 7.58
N ALA A 52 -3.63 -4.66 8.41
CA ALA A 52 -4.18 -5.99 8.09
C ALA A 52 -4.97 -5.99 6.77
N THR A 53 -5.71 -4.92 6.48
CA THR A 53 -6.39 -4.76 5.19
C THR A 53 -5.38 -4.62 4.06
N VAL A 54 -4.33 -3.83 4.24
CA VAL A 54 -3.28 -3.64 3.23
C VAL A 54 -2.56 -4.96 2.95
N GLU A 55 -2.23 -5.74 3.97
CA GLU A 55 -1.61 -7.07 3.80
C GLU A 55 -2.50 -8.03 3.00
N GLN A 56 -3.80 -8.03 3.27
CA GLN A 56 -4.77 -8.81 2.49
C GLN A 56 -4.83 -8.33 1.03
N LEU A 57 -4.86 -7.03 0.80
CA LEU A 57 -4.92 -6.46 -0.55
C LEU A 57 -3.65 -6.75 -1.35
N VAL A 58 -2.47 -6.69 -0.73
CA VAL A 58 -1.19 -7.08 -1.36
C VAL A 58 -1.22 -8.54 -1.82
N GLN A 59 -1.79 -9.44 -1.02
CA GLN A 59 -1.92 -10.86 -1.39
C GLN A 59 -2.95 -11.09 -2.50
N GLN A 60 -4.10 -10.40 -2.45
CA GLN A 60 -5.19 -10.56 -3.41
C GLN A 60 -4.90 -9.90 -4.77
N TYR A 61 -4.15 -8.80 -4.77
CA TYR A 61 -3.88 -7.97 -5.95
C TYR A 61 -2.38 -7.78 -6.16
N PRO A 62 -1.61 -8.85 -6.49
CA PRO A 62 -0.15 -8.79 -6.58
C PRO A 62 0.39 -7.90 -7.73
N HIS A 63 -0.47 -7.47 -8.65
CA HIS A 63 -0.12 -6.54 -9.72
C HIS A 63 -0.22 -5.07 -9.29
N ILE A 64 -0.72 -4.79 -8.08
CA ILE A 64 -0.86 -3.45 -7.52
C ILE A 64 0.18 -3.28 -6.40
N THR A 65 0.99 -2.23 -6.50
CA THR A 65 1.88 -1.80 -5.43
C THR A 65 1.11 -0.92 -4.46
N PHE A 66 0.88 -1.43 -3.25
CA PHE A 66 0.37 -0.64 -2.13
C PHE A 66 1.54 -0.01 -1.38
N SER A 67 1.53 1.32 -1.27
CA SER A 67 2.57 2.09 -0.57
C SER A 67 1.99 2.66 0.73
N THR A 68 2.41 2.05 1.83
CA THR A 68 2.22 2.54 3.20
C THR A 68 3.58 2.65 3.87
N VAL A 69 3.64 3.26 5.05
CA VAL A 69 4.88 3.28 5.86
C VAL A 69 5.44 1.87 6.03
N LEU A 70 4.61 0.92 6.47
CA LEU A 70 5.06 -0.44 6.79
C LEU A 70 5.42 -1.24 5.54
N GLN A 71 4.62 -1.16 4.47
CA GLN A 71 4.93 -1.86 3.22
C GLN A 71 6.23 -1.36 2.58
N ASP A 72 6.48 -0.04 2.61
CA ASP A 72 7.70 0.53 2.04
C ASP A 72 8.93 0.23 2.92
N CYS A 73 8.78 0.25 4.24
CA CYS A 73 9.81 -0.20 5.17
C CYS A 73 10.15 -1.69 4.96
N LYS A 74 9.14 -2.56 4.87
CA LYS A 74 9.32 -3.99 4.63
C LYS A 74 10.08 -4.26 3.33
N ARG A 75 9.66 -3.63 2.23
CA ARG A 75 10.35 -3.76 0.93
C ARG A 75 11.79 -3.28 0.98
N THR A 76 12.06 -2.20 1.71
CA THR A 76 13.41 -1.65 1.88
C THR A 76 14.27 -2.60 2.72
N LEU A 77 13.73 -3.13 3.83
CA LEU A 77 14.41 -4.10 4.68
C LEU A 77 14.70 -5.40 3.94
N GLU A 78 13.75 -5.94 3.19
CA GLU A 78 13.93 -7.13 2.36
C GLU A 78 15.09 -6.96 1.37
N ARG A 79 15.17 -5.80 0.70
CA ARG A 79 16.30 -5.47 -0.18
C ARG A 79 17.61 -5.36 0.59
N ALA A 80 17.61 -4.73 1.75
CA ALA A 80 18.80 -4.62 2.59
C ALA A 80 19.32 -6.01 3.00
N TYR A 81 18.44 -6.91 3.44
CA TYR A 81 18.79 -8.30 3.76
C TYR A 81 19.37 -9.05 2.56
N GLN A 82 18.78 -8.88 1.36
CA GLN A 82 19.30 -9.47 0.13
C GLN A 82 20.71 -8.96 -0.22
N MET A 83 21.06 -7.74 0.20
CA MET A 83 22.39 -7.16 0.04
C MET A 83 23.35 -7.53 1.19
N GLY A 84 22.95 -8.42 2.11
CA GLY A 84 23.79 -8.87 3.22
C GLY A 84 23.84 -7.91 4.41
N TRP A 85 22.98 -6.89 4.44
CA TRP A 85 22.83 -6.06 5.65
C TRP A 85 22.17 -6.90 6.74
N THR A 86 22.72 -6.82 7.95
CA THR A 86 22.11 -7.37 9.16
C THR A 86 21.95 -6.25 10.19
N PRO A 87 20.81 -6.17 10.90
CA PRO A 87 20.63 -5.19 11.95
C PRO A 87 21.68 -5.44 13.03
N ASN A 88 22.34 -4.38 13.48
CA ASN A 88 23.27 -4.47 14.59
C ASN A 88 22.46 -4.69 15.88
N VAL A 89 22.32 -5.95 16.28
CA VAL A 89 21.65 -6.33 17.54
C VAL A 89 22.64 -6.12 18.68
N SER A 90 23.01 -4.86 18.93
CA SER A 90 23.68 -4.51 20.19
C SER A 90 22.66 -4.73 21.30
N THR A 91 22.84 -5.83 22.02
CA THR A 91 22.04 -6.28 23.17
C THR A 91 21.61 -5.11 24.03
N VAL A 92 20.32 -4.77 24.00
CA VAL A 92 19.70 -3.98 25.06
C VAL A 92 19.78 -4.86 26.30
N SER A 93 20.66 -4.48 27.22
CA SER A 93 20.82 -5.10 28.55
C SER A 93 19.64 -4.72 29.44
#